data_AF-A0A1Q6TYG6-F1
#
_entry.id   AF-A0A1Q6TYG6-F1
#
_cell.length_a   1.000
_cell.length_b   1.000
_cell.length_c   1.000
_cell.angle_alpha   90.00
_cell.angle_beta   90.00
_cell.angle_gamma   90.00
#
_symmetry.space_group_name_H-M   'P 1'
#
loop_
_entity.id
_entity.type
_entity.pdbx_description
1 polymer ?
#
loop_
_entity_poly.entity_id
_entity_poly.type
_entity_poly.pdbx_seq_one_letter_code
_entity_poly.pdbx_strand_id
1 'polypeptide(L)'
;MSNYVFPSFQGWSWEKTITPVWNTQTYESESGRETRIQKWKYPRYKISLTYNFLTDNTSKWQLDKGDIERLQGFFNAVGGSFDDFLYFDDTENSVENQTFGLGNGQQTVFQLVRNHPYWAEPVNGIVEIPQIFIDGVLTTEVSVDPYGVVTFDSPPPADSVLTWTGNYYFRVRFDNDEIELTRTWDGLWESIEISMKTVKA
;
A
#
# COMPACT_ATOMS: atom_id res chain seq x y z
N MET A 1 2.52 -6.41 13.04
CA MET A 1 2.59 -6.06 11.62
C MET A 1 2.44 -7.32 10.82
N SER A 2 1.22 -7.61 10.38
CA SER A 2 0.94 -8.78 9.55
C SER A 2 1.20 -8.49 8.07
N ASN A 3 1.29 -9.57 7.29
CA ASN A 3 1.29 -9.52 5.82
C ASN A 3 -0.08 -9.96 5.28
N TYR A 4 -1.15 -9.74 6.05
CA TYR A 4 -2.49 -10.00 5.55
C TYR A 4 -2.78 -9.07 4.37
N VAL A 5 -3.45 -9.61 3.36
CA VAL A 5 -3.87 -8.84 2.18
C VAL A 5 -5.33 -8.52 2.33
N PHE A 6 -5.67 -7.24 2.18
CA PHE A 6 -7.04 -6.77 2.21
C PHE A 6 -7.85 -7.48 1.13
N PRO A 7 -8.97 -8.12 1.47
CA PRO A 7 -9.74 -8.93 0.52
C PRO A 7 -10.37 -8.05 -0.57
N SER A 8 -10.39 -8.58 -1.79
CA SER A 8 -11.18 -7.99 -2.88
C SER A 8 -12.65 -8.33 -2.70
N PHE A 9 -13.51 -7.32 -2.74
CA PHE A 9 -14.95 -7.46 -2.71
C PHE A 9 -15.56 -7.31 -4.11
N GLN A 10 -16.68 -7.96 -4.35
CA GLN A 10 -17.36 -7.96 -5.66
C GLN A 10 -18.22 -6.71 -5.89
N GLY A 11 -18.26 -5.77 -4.92
CA GLY A 11 -19.09 -4.56 -4.97
C GLY A 11 -19.07 -3.87 -6.35
N TRP A 12 -20.26 -3.70 -6.93
CA TRP A 12 -20.45 -3.33 -8.35
C TRP A 12 -19.82 -1.99 -8.75
N SER A 13 -19.74 -1.06 -7.80
CA SER A 13 -18.96 0.15 -7.92
C SER A 13 -18.59 0.65 -6.54
N TRP A 14 -17.34 1.09 -6.42
CA TRP A 14 -16.83 1.73 -5.23
C TRP A 14 -16.16 3.04 -5.64
N GLU A 15 -16.29 4.05 -4.77
CA GLU A 15 -15.58 5.29 -4.92
C GLU A 15 -14.26 5.20 -4.15
N LYS A 16 -13.16 5.57 -4.81
CA LYS A 16 -11.85 5.73 -4.18
C LYS A 16 -11.53 7.20 -3.99
N THR A 17 -11.16 7.57 -2.78
CA THR A 17 -10.49 8.85 -2.52
C THR A 17 -9.11 8.61 -1.93
N ILE A 18 -8.07 9.10 -2.60
CA ILE A 18 -6.68 9.10 -2.10
C ILE A 18 -6.28 10.54 -1.76
N THR A 19 -5.92 10.79 -0.49
CA THR A 19 -5.47 12.11 -0.03
C THR A 19 -4.03 12.04 0.49
N PRO A 20 -3.05 12.68 -0.20
CA PRO A 20 -1.70 12.82 0.33
C PRO A 20 -1.67 13.83 1.48
N VAL A 21 -1.07 13.43 2.61
CA VAL A 21 -0.97 14.20 3.85
C VAL A 21 0.49 14.44 4.20
N TRP A 22 0.88 15.70 4.25
CA TRP A 22 2.18 16.16 4.72
C TRP A 22 2.09 16.74 6.13
N ASN A 23 3.21 16.67 6.86
CA ASN A 23 3.35 17.35 8.14
C ASN A 23 4.48 18.37 8.02
N THR A 24 4.09 19.63 7.86
CA THR A 24 4.99 20.77 7.77
C THR A 24 4.62 21.76 8.84
N GLN A 25 5.61 22.22 9.59
CA GLN A 25 5.44 23.26 10.58
C GLN A 25 5.82 24.60 9.97
N THR A 26 4.90 25.56 10.04
CA THR A 26 5.12 26.92 9.54
C THR A 26 5.14 27.87 10.73
N TYR A 27 6.16 28.72 10.79
CA TYR A 27 6.27 29.83 11.70
C TYR A 27 6.23 31.12 10.90
N GLU A 28 5.32 32.02 11.24
CA GLU A 28 5.23 33.36 10.66
C GLU A 28 5.66 34.39 11.71
N SER A 29 6.56 35.28 11.33
CA SER A 29 6.98 36.41 12.17
C SER A 29 6.02 37.58 12.03
N GLU A 30 5.99 38.50 13.00
CA GLU A 30 5.20 39.75 12.91
C GLU A 30 5.56 40.60 11.68
N SER A 31 6.75 40.38 11.10
CA SER A 31 7.19 41.04 9.86
C SER A 31 6.60 40.43 8.57
N GLY A 32 5.81 39.36 8.67
CA GLY A 32 5.27 38.59 7.54
C GLY A 32 6.27 37.63 6.88
N ARG A 33 7.48 37.47 7.45
CA ARG A 33 8.43 36.45 6.98
C ARG A 33 8.09 35.08 7.57
N GLU A 34 8.19 34.06 6.73
CA GLU A 34 7.89 32.67 7.10
C GLU A 34 9.14 31.80 7.20
N THR A 35 9.16 30.88 8.16
CA THR A 35 10.09 29.75 8.25
C THR A 35 9.30 28.45 8.26
N ARG A 36 9.70 27.49 7.42
CA ARG A 36 8.99 26.21 7.24
C ARG A 36 9.90 25.04 7.55
N ILE A 37 9.41 24.08 8.33
CA ILE A 37 10.12 22.83 8.68
C ILE A 37 9.27 21.65 8.24
N GLN A 38 9.74 20.90 7.25
CA GLN A 38 9.10 19.67 6.81
C GLN A 38 9.45 18.54 7.78
N LYS A 39 8.46 18.04 8.55
CA LYS A 39 8.69 16.99 9.57
C LYS A 39 8.82 15.60 8.96
N TRP A 40 8.26 15.39 7.78
CA TRP A 40 8.11 14.09 7.14
C TRP A 40 8.85 14.07 5.81
N LYS A 41 9.66 13.03 5.56
CA LYS A 41 10.32 12.82 4.26
C LYS A 41 9.36 12.32 3.17
N TYR A 42 8.46 11.42 3.54
CA TYR A 42 7.40 10.87 2.66
C TYR A 42 6.01 11.22 3.21
N PRO A 43 5.00 11.43 2.35
CA PRO A 43 3.63 11.70 2.79
C PRO A 43 3.02 10.46 3.45
N ARG A 44 1.88 10.64 4.13
CA ARG A 44 0.94 9.54 4.36
C ARG A 44 -0.19 9.68 3.35
N TYR A 45 -0.74 8.57 2.90
CA TYR A 45 -1.95 8.57 2.09
C TYR A 45 -3.10 8.14 2.98
N LYS A 46 -4.16 8.94 3.02
CA LYS A 46 -5.48 8.49 3.48
C LYS A 46 -6.22 7.93 2.28
N ILE A 47 -6.72 6.72 2.41
CA ILE A 47 -7.44 5.99 1.36
C ILE A 47 -8.83 5.71 1.91
N SER A 48 -9.85 6.29 1.29
CA SER A 48 -11.25 6.00 1.60
C SER A 48 -11.86 5.21 0.46
N LEU A 49 -12.46 4.07 0.79
CA LEU A 49 -13.22 3.23 -0.12
C LEU A 49 -14.69 3.28 0.29
N THR A 50 -15.57 3.71 -0.61
CA THR A 50 -17.01 3.71 -0.35
C THR A 50 -17.67 2.69 -1.25
N TYR A 51 -18.18 1.61 -0.66
CA TYR A 51 -18.92 0.58 -1.39
C TYR A 51 -20.41 0.94 -1.41
N ASN A 52 -21.00 0.95 -2.61
CA ASN A 52 -22.43 1.18 -2.75
C ASN A 52 -23.25 0.09 -2.07
N PHE A 53 -22.89 -1.17 -2.33
CA PHE A 53 -23.40 -2.30 -1.57
C PHE A 53 -22.37 -3.44 -1.50
N LEU A 54 -22.46 -4.22 -0.43
CA LEU A 54 -21.87 -5.55 -0.29
C LEU A 54 -22.98 -6.55 0.00
N THR A 55 -22.78 -7.81 -0.38
CA THR A 55 -23.75 -8.88 -0.17
C THR A 55 -23.28 -9.82 0.93
N ASP A 56 -24.22 -10.34 1.71
CA ASP A 56 -24.05 -11.68 2.25
C ASP A 56 -24.17 -12.64 1.05
N ASN A 57 -23.24 -13.58 0.88
CA ASN A 57 -23.37 -14.56 -0.19
C ASN A 57 -24.45 -15.56 0.24
N THR A 58 -25.72 -15.15 0.20
CA THR A 58 -26.86 -15.96 0.62
C THR A 58 -27.30 -16.87 -0.52
N SER A 59 -26.36 -17.66 -1.03
CA SER A 59 -26.72 -18.92 -1.65
C SER A 59 -27.11 -19.86 -0.52
N LYS A 60 -28.42 -20.07 -0.26
CA LYS A 60 -28.96 -20.90 0.84
C LYS A 60 -28.37 -22.32 0.99
N TRP A 61 -27.54 -22.75 0.03
CA TRP A 61 -27.00 -24.11 -0.09
C TRP A 61 -25.47 -24.17 -0.26
N GLN A 62 -24.75 -23.05 -0.16
CA GLN A 62 -23.28 -23.02 -0.28
C GLN A 62 -22.66 -22.21 0.87
N LEU A 63 -21.69 -22.81 1.57
CA LEU A 63 -21.02 -22.24 2.74
C LEU A 63 -19.95 -21.18 2.38
N ASP A 64 -20.18 -20.43 1.30
CA ASP A 64 -19.24 -19.38 0.91
C ASP A 64 -19.45 -18.15 1.78
N LYS A 65 -18.39 -17.71 2.44
CA LYS A 65 -18.41 -16.50 3.28
C LYS A 65 -18.73 -15.29 2.41
N GLY A 66 -19.83 -14.60 2.72
CA GLY A 66 -20.21 -13.35 2.07
C GLY A 66 -19.18 -12.24 2.23
N ASP A 67 -19.23 -11.22 1.37
CA ASP A 67 -18.30 -10.09 1.37
C ASP A 67 -18.30 -9.39 2.74
N ILE A 68 -19.48 -9.26 3.34
CA ILE A 68 -19.64 -8.66 4.66
C ILE A 68 -18.96 -9.47 5.78
N GLU A 69 -19.07 -10.80 5.74
CA GLU A 69 -18.43 -11.68 6.74
C GLU A 69 -16.91 -11.68 6.57
N ARG A 70 -16.43 -11.59 5.32
CA ARG A 70 -15.01 -11.44 5.01
C ARG A 70 -14.47 -10.11 5.52
N LEU A 71 -15.19 -9.01 5.33
CA LEU A 71 -14.82 -7.69 5.84
C LEU A 71 -14.79 -7.66 7.37
N GLN A 72 -15.85 -8.11 8.03
CA GLN A 72 -15.94 -8.15 9.48
C GLN A 72 -14.87 -9.09 10.08
N GLY A 73 -14.67 -10.26 9.47
CA GLY A 73 -13.64 -11.21 9.87
C GLY A 73 -12.23 -10.63 9.75
N PHE A 74 -11.94 -9.94 8.64
CA PHE A 74 -10.67 -9.26 8.42
C PHE A 74 -10.43 -8.15 9.45
N PHE A 75 -11.43 -7.28 9.67
CA PHE A 75 -11.37 -6.18 10.64
C PHE A 75 -11.05 -6.68 12.05
N ASN A 76 -11.71 -7.76 12.47
CA ASN A 76 -11.46 -8.39 13.77
C ASN A 76 -10.09 -9.09 13.83
N ALA A 77 -9.64 -9.70 12.73
CA ALA A 77 -8.33 -10.37 12.67
C ALA A 77 -7.15 -9.42 12.84
N VAL A 78 -7.26 -8.18 12.32
CA VAL A 78 -6.24 -7.13 12.46
C VAL A 78 -6.43 -6.26 13.71
N GLY A 79 -7.52 -6.47 14.47
CA GLY A 79 -7.81 -5.75 15.71
C GLY A 79 -8.15 -4.28 15.49
N GLY A 80 -8.94 -3.95 14.47
CA GLY A 80 -9.29 -2.57 14.14
C GLY A 80 -8.08 -1.77 13.67
N SER A 81 -7.78 -0.63 14.30
CA SER A 81 -6.70 0.25 13.87
C SER A 81 -5.31 -0.17 14.36
N PHE A 82 -5.21 -1.30 15.06
CA PHE A 82 -3.99 -1.80 15.70
C PHE A 82 -2.94 -2.30 14.71
N ASP A 83 -3.25 -3.36 13.95
CA ASP A 83 -2.30 -4.01 13.04
C ASP A 83 -2.36 -3.38 11.64
N ASP A 84 -1.23 -3.34 10.97
CA ASP A 84 -1.12 -2.96 9.56
C ASP A 84 -1.18 -4.19 8.65
N PHE A 85 -1.64 -3.97 7.43
CA PHE A 85 -1.87 -4.97 6.41
C PHE A 85 -1.59 -4.39 5.02
N LEU A 86 -1.64 -5.26 4.01
CA LEU A 86 -1.36 -4.92 2.63
C LEU A 86 -2.65 -4.64 1.87
N TYR A 87 -2.74 -3.47 1.26
CA TYR A 87 -3.83 -3.07 0.38
C TYR A 87 -3.35 -3.06 -1.07
N PHE A 88 -4.01 -3.83 -1.92
CA PHE A 88 -3.79 -3.84 -3.36
C PHE A 88 -4.69 -2.81 -4.00
N ASP A 89 -4.10 -1.78 -4.60
CA ASP A 89 -4.86 -0.76 -5.30
C ASP A 89 -5.30 -1.26 -6.69
N ASP A 90 -6.38 -0.71 -7.24
CA ASP A 90 -6.86 -1.04 -8.58
C ASP A 90 -6.09 -0.30 -9.69
N THR A 91 -5.52 0.86 -9.39
CA THR A 91 -4.83 1.72 -10.37
C THR A 91 -3.31 1.76 -10.18
N GLU A 92 -2.83 1.75 -8.94
CA GLU A 92 -1.42 1.90 -8.58
C GLU A 92 -0.90 0.64 -7.89
N ASN A 93 -0.62 -0.39 -8.67
CA ASN A 93 -0.35 -1.72 -8.13
C ASN A 93 0.79 -2.48 -8.79
N SER A 94 1.38 -1.93 -9.84
CA SER A 94 2.45 -2.56 -10.60
C SER A 94 3.39 -1.53 -11.20
N VAL A 95 4.61 -1.95 -11.49
CA VAL A 95 5.59 -1.17 -12.23
C VAL A 95 6.28 -2.06 -13.26
N GLU A 96 6.80 -1.43 -14.32
CA GLU A 96 7.57 -2.09 -15.37
C GLU A 96 8.88 -1.34 -15.60
N ASN A 97 10.01 -2.07 -15.57
CA ASN A 97 11.36 -1.56 -15.80
C ASN A 97 11.70 -0.31 -14.99
N GLN A 98 11.21 -0.27 -13.76
CA GLN A 98 11.27 0.87 -12.89
C GLN A 98 12.65 0.96 -12.23
N THR A 99 13.38 2.05 -12.46
CA THR A 99 14.68 2.28 -11.80
C THR A 99 14.48 2.52 -10.30
N PHE A 100 15.24 1.79 -9.49
CA PHE A 100 15.23 1.96 -8.04
C PHE A 100 16.59 2.31 -7.42
N GLY A 101 17.67 2.20 -8.19
CA GLY A 101 18.99 2.59 -7.73
C GLY A 101 20.05 2.47 -8.81
N LEU A 102 21.25 2.93 -8.46
CA LEU A 102 22.47 2.70 -9.21
C LEU A 102 23.44 1.89 -8.35
N GLY A 103 24.04 0.86 -8.93
CA GLY A 103 25.11 0.10 -8.29
C GLY A 103 26.33 0.97 -8.04
N ASN A 104 27.04 0.72 -6.94
CA ASN A 104 28.29 1.41 -6.59
C ASN A 104 29.46 0.44 -6.36
N GLY A 105 29.27 -0.84 -6.65
CA GLY A 105 30.29 -1.87 -6.43
C GLY A 105 30.56 -2.22 -4.96
N GLN A 106 29.78 -1.69 -4.00
CA GLN A 106 30.00 -1.91 -2.56
C GLN A 106 28.73 -2.27 -1.80
N GLN A 107 27.63 -1.55 -2.03
CA GLN A 107 26.36 -1.80 -1.36
C GLN A 107 25.65 -3.01 -1.99
N THR A 108 25.12 -3.86 -1.14
CA THR A 108 24.30 -5.02 -1.54
C THR A 108 22.82 -4.83 -1.23
N VAL A 109 22.46 -3.80 -0.45
CA VAL A 109 21.11 -3.56 0.03
C VAL A 109 20.54 -2.29 -0.59
N PHE A 110 19.37 -2.42 -1.21
CA PHE A 110 18.68 -1.33 -1.90
C PHE A 110 17.17 -1.38 -1.60
N GLN A 111 16.52 -0.23 -1.55
CA GLN A 111 15.07 -0.15 -1.34
C GLN A 111 14.36 -0.02 -2.69
N LEU A 112 13.34 -0.84 -2.93
CA LEU A 112 12.44 -0.66 -4.08
C LEU A 112 11.69 0.66 -3.95
N VAL A 113 11.57 1.37 -5.06
CA VAL A 113 10.81 2.61 -5.15
C VAL A 113 9.83 2.57 -6.32
N ARG A 114 8.72 3.29 -6.12
CA ARG A 114 7.78 3.66 -7.18
C ARG A 114 7.95 5.13 -7.50
N ASN A 115 7.97 5.45 -8.79
CA ASN A 115 8.11 6.83 -9.26
C ASN A 115 6.78 7.34 -9.80
N HIS A 116 6.55 8.61 -9.52
CA HIS A 116 5.60 9.48 -10.16
C HIS A 116 6.39 10.57 -10.91
N PRO A 117 5.75 11.34 -11.80
CA PRO A 117 6.36 12.56 -12.29
C PRO A 117 6.82 13.42 -11.10
N TYR A 118 8.14 13.68 -11.03
CA TYR A 118 8.79 14.50 -10.00
C TYR A 118 8.83 13.94 -8.56
N TRP A 119 8.36 12.72 -8.33
CA TRP A 119 8.30 12.14 -6.99
C TRP A 119 8.71 10.66 -6.99
N ALA A 120 9.48 10.25 -5.99
CA ALA A 120 9.87 8.86 -5.82
C ALA A 120 9.70 8.49 -4.35
N GLU A 121 9.11 7.33 -4.09
CA GLU A 121 8.87 6.87 -2.73
C GLU A 121 9.06 5.37 -2.59
N PRO A 122 9.44 4.90 -1.38
CA PRO A 122 9.70 3.50 -1.15
C PRO A 122 8.41 2.66 -1.24
N VAL A 123 8.55 1.48 -1.80
CA VAL A 123 7.53 0.44 -1.78
C VAL A 123 7.70 -0.38 -0.51
N ASN A 124 6.68 -0.42 0.35
CA ASN A 124 6.73 -1.09 1.66
C ASN A 124 5.81 -2.32 1.77
N GLY A 125 5.40 -2.87 0.63
CA GLY A 125 4.48 -4.00 0.56
C GLY A 125 4.74 -4.87 -0.66
N ILE A 126 5.41 -6.00 -0.43
CA ILE A 126 5.69 -7.03 -1.43
C ILE A 126 5.07 -8.35 -0.95
N VAL A 127 4.29 -8.99 -1.84
CA VAL A 127 3.71 -10.31 -1.62
C VAL A 127 4.38 -11.33 -2.55
N GLU A 128 4.43 -11.02 -3.83
CA GLU A 128 5.12 -11.81 -4.85
C GLU A 128 6.49 -11.20 -5.11
N ILE A 129 7.54 -12.03 -5.13
CA ILE A 129 8.91 -11.56 -5.36
C ILE A 129 8.97 -10.95 -6.78
N PRO A 130 9.32 -9.66 -6.92
CA PRO A 130 9.39 -9.01 -8.22
C PRO A 130 10.61 -9.47 -9.02
N GLN A 131 10.59 -9.21 -10.32
CA GLN A 131 11.74 -9.41 -11.19
C GLN A 131 12.70 -8.24 -11.03
N ILE A 132 13.97 -8.52 -10.74
CA ILE A 132 15.05 -7.53 -10.60
C ILE A 132 16.01 -7.66 -11.76
N PHE A 133 16.44 -6.54 -12.32
CA PHE A 133 17.35 -6.46 -13.44
C PHE A 133 18.56 -5.59 -13.10
N ILE A 134 19.74 -5.99 -13.58
CA ILE A 134 20.97 -5.21 -13.56
C ILE A 134 21.31 -4.90 -15.02
N ASP A 135 21.33 -3.62 -15.40
CA ASP A 135 21.55 -3.17 -16.80
C ASP A 135 20.63 -3.87 -17.81
N GLY A 136 19.38 -4.14 -17.41
CA GLY A 136 18.37 -4.81 -18.23
C GLY A 136 18.45 -6.34 -18.26
N VAL A 137 19.40 -6.95 -17.54
CA VAL A 137 19.54 -8.41 -17.43
C VAL A 137 18.88 -8.92 -16.15
N LEU A 138 17.92 -9.84 -16.29
CA LEU A 138 17.23 -10.46 -15.17
C LEU A 138 18.22 -11.16 -14.24
N THR A 139 18.15 -10.86 -12.94
CA THR A 139 19.02 -11.41 -11.90
C THR A 139 18.20 -12.22 -10.91
N THR A 140 18.63 -13.44 -10.61
CA THR A 140 17.98 -14.34 -9.62
C THR A 140 18.78 -14.49 -8.32
N GLU A 141 20.01 -13.98 -8.27
CA GLU A 141 20.91 -13.98 -7.10
C GLU A 141 20.58 -12.81 -6.16
N VAL A 142 19.29 -12.72 -5.80
CA VAL A 142 18.74 -11.61 -5.05
C VAL A 142 17.58 -12.10 -4.19
N SER A 143 17.42 -11.52 -3.01
CA SER A 143 16.26 -11.70 -2.16
C SER A 143 15.54 -10.37 -1.97
N VAL A 144 14.20 -10.43 -1.84
CA VAL A 144 13.37 -9.25 -1.59
C VAL A 144 12.50 -9.54 -0.38
N ASP A 145 12.56 -8.65 0.62
CA ASP A 145 11.73 -8.77 1.81
C ASP A 145 10.31 -8.19 1.60
N PRO A 146 9.36 -8.46 2.52
CA PRO A 146 7.99 -7.91 2.42
C PRO A 146 7.88 -6.38 2.46
N TYR A 147 8.94 -5.68 2.87
CA TYR A 147 9.04 -4.22 2.91
C TYR A 147 9.76 -3.65 1.68
N GLY A 148 10.03 -4.47 0.66
CA GLY A 148 10.64 -4.04 -0.59
C GLY A 148 12.15 -3.78 -0.49
N VAL A 149 12.83 -4.32 0.53
CA VAL A 149 14.29 -4.28 0.62
C VAL A 149 14.87 -5.41 -0.23
N VAL A 150 15.63 -5.02 -1.25
CA VAL A 150 16.37 -5.90 -2.16
C VAL A 150 17.76 -6.13 -1.58
N THR A 151 18.16 -7.39 -1.39
CA THR A 151 19.50 -7.78 -0.97
C THR A 151 20.13 -8.67 -2.02
N PHE A 152 21.20 -8.18 -2.65
CA PHE A 152 22.01 -8.92 -3.62
C PHE A 152 23.06 -9.78 -2.91
N ASP A 153 23.34 -10.96 -3.46
CA ASP A 153 24.38 -11.85 -2.94
C ASP A 153 25.79 -11.28 -3.15
N SER A 154 25.97 -10.49 -4.20
CA SER A 154 27.19 -9.73 -4.50
C SER A 154 26.86 -8.28 -4.86
N PRO A 155 27.73 -7.31 -4.55
CA PRO A 155 27.43 -5.91 -4.82
C PRO A 155 27.31 -5.67 -6.33
N PRO A 156 26.22 -5.04 -6.81
CA PRO A 156 26.07 -4.71 -8.21
C PRO A 156 27.23 -3.81 -8.70
N PRO A 157 27.70 -3.98 -9.94
CA PRO A 157 28.79 -3.19 -10.51
C PRO A 157 28.54 -1.68 -10.38
N ALA A 158 29.62 -0.91 -10.28
CA ALA A 158 29.51 0.55 -10.28
C ALA A 158 28.81 1.06 -11.54
N ASP A 159 27.91 2.02 -11.37
CA ASP A 159 27.09 2.65 -12.41
C ASP A 159 26.09 1.73 -13.10
N SER A 160 25.92 0.49 -12.65
CA SER A 160 24.87 -0.41 -13.17
C SER A 160 23.48 0.10 -12.79
N VAL A 161 22.57 0.12 -13.75
CA VAL A 161 21.18 0.56 -13.54
C VAL A 161 20.38 -0.60 -12.98
N LEU A 162 19.85 -0.42 -11.77
CA LEU A 162 19.01 -1.40 -11.11
C LEU A 162 17.54 -1.08 -11.40
N THR A 163 16.85 -2.00 -12.09
CA THR A 163 15.43 -1.86 -12.42
C THR A 163 14.62 -3.04 -11.91
N TRP A 164 13.32 -2.83 -11.70
CA TRP A 164 12.41 -3.89 -11.27
C TRP A 164 11.08 -3.85 -12.01
N THR A 165 10.45 -5.01 -12.12
CA THR A 165 9.11 -5.21 -12.67
C THR A 165 8.33 -6.12 -11.73
N GLY A 166 7.11 -5.74 -11.37
CA GLY A 166 6.27 -6.56 -10.50
C GLY A 166 5.14 -5.77 -9.86
N ASN A 167 4.39 -6.49 -9.03
CA ASN A 167 3.26 -5.95 -8.28
C ASN A 167 3.72 -5.42 -6.92
N TYR A 168 3.03 -4.41 -6.42
CA TYR A 168 3.24 -3.86 -5.09
C TYR A 168 1.94 -3.53 -4.38
N TYR A 169 2.03 -3.43 -3.06
CA TYR A 169 0.93 -3.18 -2.16
C TYR A 169 1.24 -1.97 -1.29
N PHE A 170 0.20 -1.23 -0.93
CA PHE A 170 0.30 -0.20 0.08
C PHE A 170 0.20 -0.84 1.46
N ARG A 171 1.19 -0.59 2.31
CA ARG A 171 1.10 -0.97 3.72
C ARG A 171 0.25 0.06 4.46
N VAL A 172 -0.92 -0.36 4.89
CA VAL A 172 -1.96 0.49 5.48
C VAL A 172 -2.47 -0.09 6.80
N ARG A 173 -3.19 0.72 7.56
CA ARG A 173 -4.03 0.27 8.66
C ARG A 173 -5.36 0.97 8.61
N PHE A 174 -6.38 0.42 9.25
CA PHE A 174 -7.65 1.14 9.44
C PHE A 174 -7.40 2.46 10.18
N ASP A 175 -8.14 3.50 9.79
CA ASP A 175 -8.02 4.83 10.42
C ASP A 175 -8.68 4.83 11.81
N ASN A 176 -9.76 4.04 11.96
CA ASN A 176 -10.61 3.95 13.14
C ASN A 176 -10.67 2.52 13.72
N ASP A 177 -11.03 2.42 15.00
CA ASP A 177 -11.22 1.15 15.72
C ASP A 177 -12.66 0.61 15.64
N GLU A 178 -13.50 1.25 14.83
CA GLU A 178 -14.87 0.82 14.55
C GLU A 178 -15.14 0.84 13.04
N ILE A 179 -16.04 -0.04 12.61
CA ILE A 179 -16.59 -0.06 11.26
C ILE A 179 -18.11 -0.22 11.38
N GLU A 180 -18.85 0.69 10.74
CA GLU A 180 -20.30 0.64 10.74
C GLU A 180 -20.78 -0.20 9.54
N LEU A 181 -21.54 -1.25 9.83
CA LEU A 181 -22.10 -2.14 8.84
C LEU A 181 -23.63 -2.09 8.98
N THR A 182 -24.30 -1.46 8.02
CA THR A 182 -25.75 -1.27 8.05
C THR A 182 -26.42 -2.14 6.98
N ARG A 183 -27.30 -3.04 7.43
CA ARG A 183 -28.10 -3.91 6.56
C ARG A 183 -29.40 -3.20 6.19
N THR A 184 -29.68 -3.05 4.89
CA THR A 184 -30.88 -2.34 4.41
C THR A 184 -31.96 -3.27 3.89
N TRP A 185 -31.62 -4.23 3.00
CA TRP A 185 -32.61 -5.11 2.37
C TRP A 185 -32.06 -6.50 2.05
N ASP A 186 -32.77 -7.57 2.44
CA ASP A 186 -32.53 -8.99 2.08
C ASP A 186 -31.07 -9.40 1.75
N GLY A 187 -30.14 -9.05 2.65
CA GLY A 187 -28.73 -9.43 2.53
C GLY A 187 -27.80 -8.42 1.85
N LEU A 188 -28.35 -7.28 1.45
CA LEU A 188 -27.63 -6.08 1.02
C LEU A 188 -27.23 -5.23 2.22
N TRP A 189 -25.98 -4.79 2.18
CA TRP A 189 -25.37 -3.88 3.12
C TRP A 189 -24.86 -2.68 2.33
N GLU A 190 -25.37 -1.49 2.64
CA GLU A 190 -25.17 -0.31 1.80
C GLU A 190 -24.35 0.77 2.50
N SER A 191 -23.76 1.66 1.71
CA SER A 191 -23.00 2.83 2.18
C SER A 191 -21.87 2.48 3.14
N ILE A 192 -21.14 1.40 2.85
CA ILE A 192 -20.01 0.96 3.67
C ILE A 192 -18.79 1.81 3.32
N GLU A 193 -18.35 2.63 4.26
CA GLU A 193 -17.12 3.39 4.15
C GLU A 193 -15.98 2.68 4.89
N ILE A 194 -14.87 2.51 4.19
CA ILE A 194 -13.63 1.97 4.72
C ILE A 194 -12.55 3.02 4.61
N SER A 195 -12.18 3.62 5.74
CA SER A 195 -11.09 4.59 5.82
C SER A 195 -9.80 3.92 6.30
N MET A 196 -8.75 4.05 5.52
CA MET A 196 -7.42 3.52 5.79
C MET A 196 -6.36 4.62 5.67
N LYS A 197 -5.20 4.40 6.29
CA LYS A 197 -4.03 5.27 6.09
C LYS A 197 -2.75 4.47 5.98
N THR A 198 -1.83 4.96 5.15
CA THR A 198 -0.51 4.34 5.01
C THR A 198 0.31 4.47 6.29
N VAL A 199 1.02 3.40 6.61
CA VAL A 199 1.96 3.33 7.73
C VAL A 199 3.35 3.65 7.20
N LYS A 200 4.14 4.35 8.02
CA LYS A 200 5.55 4.59 7.71
C LYS A 200 6.35 3.44 8.28
N ALA A 201 7.14 2.78 7.43
CA ALA A 201 8.19 1.87 7.86
C ALA A 201 9.27 2.63 8.63
#